data_AF-A0A0G9MP09-F1
#
_entry.id   AF-A0A0G9MP09-F1
#
_cell.length_a   1.000
_cell.length_b   1.000
_cell.length_c   1.000
_cell.angle_alpha   90.00
_cell.angle_beta   90.00
_cell.angle_gamma   90.00
#
_symmetry.space_group_name_H-M   'P 1'
#
loop_
_entity.id
_entity.type
_entity.pdbx_description
1 polymer ?
#
loop_
_entity_poly.entity_id
_entity_poly.type
_entity_poly.pdbx_seq_one_letter_code
_entity_poly.pdbx_strand_id
1 'polypeptide(L)'
;MSNSAKGRIDVELEGGPTLTFQLDFAARVAVEDELGRSFAEAAQRAGQGWQGDMLVIMWAGLQRHHGMTKESVMELLDEHGPQLTAAMERAAHAAAPDAKGMEGNGSKAASRPASKSSGRSGARQG
;
A
#
# COMPACT_ATOMS: atom_id res chain seq x y z
N MET A 1 16.96 -5.82 19.63
CA MET A 1 16.13 -7.05 19.63
C MET A 1 14.80 -6.71 18.97
N SER A 2 14.67 -7.00 17.68
CA SER A 2 13.46 -6.73 16.89
C SER A 2 12.37 -7.71 17.33
N ASN A 3 11.29 -7.22 17.91
CA ASN A 3 10.06 -8.00 18.13
C ASN A 3 9.31 -8.08 16.79
N SER A 4 9.86 -8.83 15.84
CA SER A 4 9.22 -9.21 14.58
C SER A 4 7.95 -10.06 14.80
N ALA A 5 7.71 -10.53 16.02
CA ALA A 5 6.60 -11.41 16.39
C ALA A 5 5.17 -10.83 16.25
N LYS A 6 5.01 -9.54 15.89
CA LYS A 6 3.67 -8.88 15.86
C LYS A 6 3.41 -7.94 14.68
N GLY A 7 4.16 -8.05 13.59
CA GLY A 7 3.97 -7.15 12.43
C GLY A 7 4.28 -5.68 12.75
N ARG A 8 5.23 -5.44 13.65
CA ARG A 8 5.73 -4.11 14.02
C ARG A 8 7.05 -3.83 13.32
N ILE A 9 7.16 -2.67 12.69
CA ILE A 9 8.38 -2.16 12.04
C ILE A 9 8.51 -0.67 12.35
N ASP A 10 9.73 -0.25 12.71
CA ASP A 10 10.06 1.17 12.79
C ASP A 10 10.62 1.64 11.44
N VAL A 11 10.13 2.78 10.97
CA VAL A 11 10.41 3.35 9.66
C VAL A 11 11.05 4.71 9.88
N GLU A 12 12.31 4.85 9.48
CA GLU A 12 12.98 6.14 9.49
C GLU A 12 12.67 6.85 8.17
N LEU A 13 11.93 7.96 8.25
CA LEU A 13 11.66 8.80 7.09
C LEU A 13 12.85 9.74 6.85
N GLU A 14 13.25 9.90 5.59
CA GLU A 14 14.36 10.80 5.25
C GLU A 14 13.99 12.25 5.54
N GLY A 15 14.74 12.90 6.44
CA GLY A 15 14.42 14.27 6.88
C GLY A 15 13.18 14.38 7.77
N GLY A 16 12.58 13.25 8.19
CA GLY A 16 11.34 13.17 8.93
C GLY A 16 11.44 12.39 10.25
N PRO A 17 10.31 12.17 10.92
CA PRO A 17 10.26 11.40 12.16
C PRO A 17 10.43 9.88 11.91
N THR A 18 10.88 9.16 12.94
CA THR A 18 10.79 7.70 12.96
C THR A 18 9.35 7.30 13.29
N LEU A 19 8.70 6.56 12.38
CA LEU A 19 7.35 6.06 12.55
C LEU A 19 7.35 4.59 12.91
N THR A 20 6.74 4.24 14.04
CA THR A 20 6.34 2.85 14.32
C THR A 20 5.09 2.49 13.54
N PHE A 21 5.24 1.58 12.57
CA PHE A 21 4.15 0.91 11.87
C PHE A 21 3.84 -0.42 12.57
N GLN A 22 2.58 -0.66 12.94
CA GLN A 22 2.19 -1.92 13.59
C GLN A 22 0.89 -2.48 13.05
N LEU A 23 0.95 -3.66 12.45
CA LEU A 23 -0.19 -4.36 11.87
C LEU A 23 -0.66 -5.52 12.77
N ASP A 24 -1.11 -5.16 13.98
CA ASP A 24 -1.68 -6.12 14.94
C ASP A 24 -3.16 -6.43 14.67
N PHE A 25 -3.78 -7.26 15.50
CA PHE A 25 -5.18 -7.65 15.33
C PHE A 25 -6.14 -6.43 15.38
N ALA A 26 -5.86 -5.44 16.22
CA ALA A 26 -6.72 -4.25 16.32
C ALA A 26 -6.63 -3.40 15.05
N ALA A 27 -5.42 -3.25 14.49
CA ALA A 27 -5.25 -2.59 13.20
C ALA A 27 -6.02 -3.32 12.08
N ARG A 28 -5.98 -4.67 12.05
CA ARG A 28 -6.72 -5.46 11.06
C ARG A 28 -8.23 -5.26 11.18
N VAL A 29 -8.79 -5.30 12.39
CA VAL A 29 -10.22 -5.04 12.62
C VAL A 29 -10.59 -3.63 12.15
N ALA A 30 -9.77 -2.61 12.45
CA ALA A 30 -10.03 -1.24 11.99
C ALA A 30 -10.06 -1.12 10.45
N VAL A 31 -9.21 -1.87 9.74
CA VAL A 31 -9.25 -1.94 8.27
C VAL A 31 -10.56 -2.56 7.79
N GLU A 32 -11.01 -3.65 8.44
CA GLU A 32 -12.24 -4.34 8.06
C GLU A 32 -13.48 -3.48 8.30
N ASP A 33 -13.53 -2.79 9.45
CA ASP A 33 -14.59 -1.85 9.80
C ASP A 33 -14.68 -0.69 8.79
N GLU A 34 -13.53 -0.18 8.35
CA GLU A 34 -13.46 0.94 7.43
C GLU A 34 -13.81 0.57 5.98
N LEU A 35 -13.37 -0.60 5.50
CA LEU A 35 -13.53 -1.00 4.10
C LEU A 35 -14.75 -1.90 3.85
N GLY A 36 -15.38 -2.41 4.91
CA GLY A 36 -16.50 -3.35 4.83
C GLY A 36 -16.14 -4.71 4.23
N ARG A 37 -14.87 -5.12 4.33
CA ARG A 37 -14.34 -6.37 3.74
C ARG A 37 -13.21 -6.93 4.59
N SER A 38 -12.85 -8.20 4.38
CA SER A 38 -11.76 -8.84 5.14
C SER A 38 -10.41 -8.16 4.93
N PHE A 39 -9.55 -8.18 5.96
CA PHE A 39 -8.20 -7.63 5.87
C PHE A 39 -7.38 -8.31 4.75
N ALA A 40 -7.56 -9.61 4.56
CA ALA A 40 -6.86 -10.37 3.52
C ALA A 40 -7.21 -9.87 2.11
N GLU A 41 -8.50 -9.58 1.85
CA GLU A 41 -8.95 -9.01 0.58
C GLU A 41 -8.39 -7.60 0.38
N ALA A 42 -8.44 -6.75 1.43
CA ALA A 42 -7.89 -5.40 1.38
C ALA A 42 -6.38 -5.42 1.08
N ALA A 43 -5.62 -6.28 1.74
CA ALA A 43 -4.18 -6.41 1.54
C ALA A 43 -3.85 -6.89 0.10
N GLN A 44 -4.60 -7.85 -0.42
CA GLN A 44 -4.44 -8.31 -1.80
C GLN A 44 -4.67 -7.19 -2.81
N ARG A 45 -5.74 -6.39 -2.62
CA ARG A 45 -6.05 -5.25 -3.49
C ARG A 45 -5.03 -4.13 -3.36
N ALA A 46 -4.55 -3.83 -2.16
CA ALA A 46 -3.46 -2.89 -1.96
C ALA A 46 -2.20 -3.33 -2.75
N GLY A 47 -1.84 -4.62 -2.72
CA GLY A 47 -0.76 -5.18 -3.54
C GLY A 47 -0.98 -5.12 -5.05
N GLN A 48 -2.24 -5.00 -5.50
CA GLN A 48 -2.61 -4.77 -6.91
C GLN A 48 -2.63 -3.27 -7.29
N GLY A 49 -2.26 -2.38 -6.38
CA GLY A 49 -2.19 -0.93 -6.62
C GLY A 49 -3.48 -0.17 -6.33
N TRP A 50 -4.44 -0.78 -5.63
CA TRP A 50 -5.63 -0.06 -5.16
C TRP A 50 -5.27 0.88 -4.01
N GLN A 51 -5.07 2.16 -4.35
CA GLN A 51 -4.56 3.19 -3.43
C GLN A 51 -5.43 3.40 -2.20
N GLY A 52 -6.76 3.28 -2.32
CA GLY A 52 -7.68 3.41 -1.18
C GLY A 52 -7.50 2.31 -0.13
N ASP A 53 -7.33 1.06 -0.57
CA ASP A 53 -7.07 -0.07 0.32
C ASP A 53 -5.69 0.09 0.99
N MET A 54 -4.69 0.54 0.24
CA MET A 54 -3.34 0.84 0.76
C MET A 54 -3.37 1.95 1.83
N LEU A 55 -4.08 3.05 1.56
CA LEU A 55 -4.22 4.18 2.49
C LEU A 55 -4.84 3.72 3.82
N VAL A 56 -5.92 2.94 3.77
CA VAL A 56 -6.61 2.49 4.99
C VAL A 56 -5.75 1.53 5.80
N ILE A 57 -5.04 0.60 5.15
CA ILE A 57 -4.09 -0.29 5.83
C ILE A 57 -3.00 0.52 6.51
N MET A 58 -2.46 1.53 5.81
CA MET A 58 -1.38 2.33 6.35
C MET A 58 -1.83 3.20 7.51
N TRP A 59 -3.00 3.81 7.38
CA TRP A 59 -3.64 4.57 8.45
C TRP A 59 -3.86 3.71 9.69
N ALA A 60 -4.47 2.53 9.56
CA ALA A 60 -4.71 1.66 10.70
C ALA A 60 -3.41 1.24 11.42
N GLY A 61 -2.34 1.00 10.66
CA GLY A 61 -1.03 0.63 11.21
C GLY A 61 -0.28 1.77 11.91
N LEU A 62 -0.58 3.02 11.58
CA LEU A 62 0.04 4.22 12.18
C LEU A 62 -0.82 4.85 13.29
N GLN A 63 -2.14 4.73 13.19
CA GLN A 63 -3.10 5.38 14.08
C GLN A 63 -2.85 5.03 15.55
N ARG A 64 -2.48 3.79 15.85
CA ARG A 64 -2.30 3.32 17.23
C ARG A 64 -1.13 3.98 17.96
N HIS A 65 -0.03 4.25 17.26
CA HIS A 65 1.20 4.82 17.86
C HIS A 65 1.28 6.33 17.69
N HIS A 66 0.72 6.86 16.60
CA HIS A 66 0.90 8.27 16.23
C HIS A 66 -0.40 9.07 16.24
N GLY A 67 -1.56 8.42 16.42
CA GLY A 67 -2.87 9.11 16.41
C GLY A 67 -3.21 9.75 15.06
N MET A 68 -2.55 9.34 13.97
CA MET A 68 -2.68 9.96 12.65
C MET A 68 -4.09 9.80 12.07
N THR A 69 -4.56 10.85 11.39
CA THR A 69 -5.76 10.80 10.57
C THR A 69 -5.42 10.28 9.17
N LYS A 70 -6.44 9.95 8.36
CA LYS A 70 -6.20 9.51 6.97
C LYS A 70 -5.60 10.63 6.14
N GLU A 71 -5.99 11.87 6.40
CA GLU A 71 -5.45 13.07 5.74
C GLU A 71 -3.95 13.20 5.98
N SER A 72 -3.49 13.11 7.24
CA SER A 72 -2.06 13.14 7.54
C SER A 72 -1.29 11.97 6.92
N VAL A 73 -1.92 10.81 6.75
CA VAL A 73 -1.31 9.66 6.07
C VAL A 73 -1.22 9.88 4.57
N MET A 74 -2.19 10.58 3.95
CA MET A 74 -2.11 10.99 2.54
C MET A 74 -0.98 12.01 2.33
N GLU A 75 -0.87 13.02 3.20
CA GLU A 75 0.23 13.99 3.16
C GLU A 75 1.60 13.28 3.28
N LEU A 76 1.71 12.31 4.20
CA LEU A 76 2.91 11.47 4.33
C LEU A 76 3.18 10.60 3.10
N LEU A 77 2.14 10.10 2.42
CA LEU A 77 2.29 9.35 1.17
C LEU A 77 2.78 10.23 0.03
N ASP A 78 2.33 11.48 -0.03
CA ASP A 78 2.77 12.43 -1.05
C ASP A 78 4.25 12.80 -0.86
N GLU A 79 4.71 12.92 0.38
CA GLU A 79 6.10 13.28 0.71
C GLU A 79 7.06 12.07 0.70
N HIS A 80 6.62 10.93 1.24
CA HIS A 80 7.46 9.77 1.54
C HIS A 80 6.93 8.44 0.99
N GLY A 81 6.02 8.48 0.01
CA GLY A 81 5.32 7.31 -0.54
C GLY A 81 6.19 6.07 -0.79
N PRO A 82 7.36 6.18 -1.45
CA PRO A 82 8.24 5.02 -1.67
C PRO A 82 8.76 4.37 -0.37
N GLN A 83 9.14 5.17 0.63
CA GLN A 83 9.68 4.69 1.91
C GLN A 83 8.59 3.99 2.73
N LEU A 84 7.40 4.57 2.74
CA LEU A 84 6.24 4.05 3.45
C LEU A 84 5.69 2.76 2.82
N THR A 85 5.64 2.70 1.48
CA THR A 85 5.23 1.48 0.77
C THR A 85 6.19 0.32 1.07
N ALA A 86 7.50 0.57 1.00
CA ALA A 86 8.51 -0.43 1.34
C ALA A 86 8.46 -0.86 2.82
N ALA A 87 8.07 0.02 3.73
CA ALA A 87 7.85 -0.34 5.13
C ALA A 87 6.62 -1.24 5.32
N MET A 88 5.51 -0.93 4.64
CA MET A 88 4.30 -1.74 4.67
C MET A 88 4.57 -3.16 4.14
N GLU A 89 5.29 -3.29 3.03
CA GLU A 89 5.68 -4.59 2.48
C GLU A 89 6.54 -5.40 3.46
N ARG A 90 7.54 -4.77 4.08
CA ARG A 90 8.36 -5.42 5.11
C ARG A 90 7.51 -5.87 6.30
N ALA A 91 6.52 -5.07 6.71
CA ALA A 91 5.67 -5.36 7.87
C ALA A 91 4.72 -6.51 7.57
N ALA A 92 4.17 -6.56 6.36
CA ALA A 92 3.37 -7.67 5.87
C ALA A 92 4.20 -8.97 5.86
N HIS A 93 5.43 -8.94 5.33
CA HIS A 93 6.32 -10.10 5.33
C HIS A 93 6.71 -10.54 6.74
N ALA A 94 6.96 -9.62 7.67
CA ALA A 94 7.26 -9.95 9.06
C ALA A 94 6.06 -10.57 9.79
N ALA A 95 4.84 -10.15 9.44
CA ALA A 95 3.60 -10.68 10.00
C ALA A 95 3.19 -12.04 9.40
N ALA A 96 3.68 -12.39 8.21
CA ALA A 96 3.38 -13.62 7.49
C ALA A 96 4.61 -14.12 6.70
N PRO A 97 5.64 -14.68 7.38
CA PRO A 97 6.91 -15.05 6.74
C PRO A 97 6.80 -16.16 5.68
N ASP A 98 5.75 -16.99 5.72
CA ASP A 98 5.49 -18.05 4.74
C ASP A 98 4.65 -17.59 3.53
N ALA A 99 4.19 -16.33 3.50
CA ALA A 99 3.46 -15.77 2.38
C ALA A 99 4.42 -15.39 1.24
N LYS A 100 4.88 -16.39 0.47
CA LYS A 100 5.49 -16.16 -0.84
C LYS A 100 4.51 -15.34 -1.71
N GLY A 101 4.86 -14.08 -2.05
CA GLY A 101 4.24 -13.39 -3.18
C GLY A 101 3.66 -12.00 -2.96
N MET A 102 4.21 -11.18 -2.06
CA MET A 102 4.04 -9.72 -2.12
C MET A 102 5.36 -9.04 -2.53
N GLU A 103 6.04 -9.59 -3.54
CA GLU A 103 7.00 -8.79 -4.30
C GLU A 103 6.19 -7.73 -5.04
N GLY A 104 6.27 -6.49 -4.56
CA GLY A 104 5.72 -5.33 -5.22
C GLY A 104 6.13 -5.35 -6.68
N ASN A 105 5.15 -5.34 -7.57
CA ASN A 105 5.36 -5.11 -9.00
C ASN A 105 5.66 -3.61 -9.25
N GLY A 106 6.44 -2.99 -8.36
CA GLY A 106 6.96 -1.64 -8.44
C GLY A 106 8.25 -1.63 -9.24
N SER A 107 8.18 -2.04 -10.50
CA SER A 107 9.23 -1.79 -11.51
C SER A 107 8.74 -2.18 -12.89
N LYS A 108 7.83 -1.36 -13.43
CA LYS A 108 7.84 -0.95 -14.83
C LYS A 108 6.85 0.19 -14.96
N ALA A 109 7.39 1.41 -14.93
CA ALA A 109 6.77 2.51 -15.65
C ALA A 109 6.45 1.98 -17.05
N ALA A 110 5.16 1.72 -17.29
CA ALA A 110 4.68 1.37 -18.60
C ALA A 110 4.95 2.58 -19.49
N SER A 111 6.06 2.54 -20.21
CA SER A 111 6.27 3.33 -21.40
C SER A 111 5.07 3.07 -22.29
N ARG A 112 4.09 3.97 -22.24
CA ARG A 112 2.93 3.97 -23.14
C ARG A 112 3.51 3.94 -24.56
N PRO A 113 3.35 2.86 -25.34
CA PRO A 113 3.66 2.97 -26.75
C PRO A 113 2.70 4.01 -27.31
N ALA A 114 3.26 5.04 -27.94
CA ALA A 114 2.51 6.05 -28.66
C ALA A 114 1.43 5.35 -29.52
N SER A 115 0.18 5.77 -29.32
CA SER A 115 -0.96 5.29 -30.07
C SER A 115 -0.68 5.43 -31.57
N LYS A 116 -0.42 4.31 -32.26
CA LYS A 116 -0.65 4.26 -33.69
C LYS A 116 -2.16 4.27 -33.88
N SER A 117 -2.69 5.40 -34.33
CA SER A 117 -4.07 5.53 -34.78
C SER A 117 -4.30 4.54 -35.92
N SER A 118 -4.88 3.38 -35.61
CA SER A 118 -5.44 2.46 -36.58
C SER A 118 -6.84 2.95 -36.99
N GLY A 119 -6.87 3.98 -37.83
CA GLY A 119 -8.09 4.35 -38.58
C GLY A 119 -8.32 3.37 -39.72
N ARG A 120 -8.92 2.21 -39.42
CA ARG A 120 -9.37 1.22 -40.41
C ARG A 120 -10.76 1.57 -40.92
N SER A 121 -10.84 1.78 -42.24
CA SER A 121 -11.98 1.53 -43.14
C SER A 121 -13.31 2.26 -42.97
N GLY A 122 -13.79 2.83 -44.08
CA GLY A 122 -15.14 2.50 -44.55
C GLY A 122 -15.82 3.53 -45.47
N ALA A 123 -16.19 3.07 -46.69
CA ALA A 123 -17.27 3.53 -47.57
C ALA A 123 -16.96 4.77 -48.46
N ARG A 124 -17.28 4.86 -49.77
CA ARG A 124 -18.27 4.21 -50.67
C ARG A 124 -17.70 4.23 -52.11
N GLN A 125 -17.71 3.15 -52.90
CA GLN A 125 -18.68 2.84 -53.96
C GLN A 125 -19.51 4.03 -54.49
N GLY A 126 -19.30 4.37 -55.77
CA GLY A 126 -20.04 5.37 -56.54
C GLY A 126 -19.20 5.86 -57.71
#